data_AF-A0A1A3HQZ5-F1
#
_entry.id   AF-A0A1A3HQZ5-F1
#
_cell.length_a   1.000
_cell.length_b   1.000
_cell.length_c   1.000
_cell.angle_alpha   90.00
_cell.angle_beta   90.00
_cell.angle_gamma   90.00
#
_symmetry.space_group_name_H-M   'P 1'
#
loop_
_entity.id
_entity.type
_entity.pdbx_description
1 polymer ?
#
loop_
_entity_poly.entity_id
_entity_poly.type
_entity_poly.pdbx_seq_one_letter_code
_entity_poly.pdbx_strand_id
1 'polypeptide(L)'
;MNSPAETSACGDSFDDECLTSLRARVDAWTAHDALAQLVAMFGGAFPRHDDLAARLASLDEFSEVWDYRGRTRARPSGEQVQSQDAGGGARWMIPRLDLSDWQLDTITTLAQQLGLTDESSPSGTTFDYLLVIGTGRYSNMLRARWARELAAQYRIGHIVLAAASRRLLPSEADAVASCAPGARTEFDLLAAAAADAFGVDTREVVQRGQQRVSDPHRGEMVWRFGEDSNDLGLPITLLEAPSPDPNNRRATSADTFAFTAQTLDMRHSSCLLVTGQPFVPYQNFDALRTLTLPFGIRIETVGFGIDRYEGLHEMDLQHPAKLLQEVRSTIRAGRSLLERVEAYQRTAPA
;
A
#
# COMPACT_ATOMS: atom_id res chain seq x y z
N MET A 1 12.27 25.54 27.60
CA MET A 1 11.12 24.72 28.04
C MET A 1 9.92 25.21 27.25
N ASN A 2 9.70 24.63 26.07
CA ASN A 2 8.55 24.92 25.22
C ASN A 2 7.73 23.64 25.13
N SER A 3 6.50 23.67 25.63
CA SER A 3 5.52 22.60 25.47
C SER A 3 5.21 22.38 23.99
N PRO A 4 5.03 21.12 23.55
CA PRO A 4 4.53 20.85 22.21
C PRO A 4 3.05 21.22 22.16
N ALA A 5 2.67 21.93 21.09
CA ALA A 5 1.30 22.28 20.77
C ALA A 5 0.46 21.01 20.61
N GLU A 6 -0.57 20.88 21.44
CA GLU A 6 -1.67 19.96 21.23
C GLU A 6 -2.31 20.27 19.88
N THR A 7 -2.20 19.33 18.96
CA THR A 7 -2.91 19.35 17.68
C THR A 7 -4.37 19.11 18.02
N SER A 8 -5.14 20.20 18.10
CA SER A 8 -6.60 20.17 18.18
C SER A 8 -7.13 19.42 16.96
N ALA A 9 -7.56 18.18 17.16
CA ALA A 9 -8.38 17.46 16.20
C ALA A 9 -9.73 18.17 16.15
N CYS A 10 -9.92 19.04 15.16
CA CYS A 10 -11.23 19.58 14.84
C CYS A 10 -12.10 18.39 14.43
N GLY A 11 -13.10 18.08 15.26
CA GLY A 11 -13.98 16.94 15.09
C GLY A 11 -14.99 17.21 13.99
N ASP A 12 -14.66 16.76 12.78
CA ASP A 12 -15.68 16.53 11.76
C ASP A 12 -16.43 15.26 12.16
N SER A 13 -17.71 15.40 12.54
CA SER A 13 -18.57 14.25 12.82
C SER A 13 -18.77 13.48 11.52
N PHE A 14 -18.21 12.26 11.44
CA PHE A 14 -18.56 11.35 10.36
C PHE A 14 -20.01 10.94 10.49
N ASP A 15 -20.72 10.95 9.36
CA ASP A 15 -22.08 10.44 9.28
C ASP A 15 -22.11 8.95 9.66
N ASP A 16 -23.08 8.56 10.48
CA ASP A 16 -23.32 7.16 10.87
C ASP A 16 -23.53 6.26 9.64
N GLU A 17 -24.07 6.80 8.55
CA GLU A 17 -24.21 6.09 7.28
C GLU A 17 -22.83 5.71 6.69
N CYS A 18 -21.85 6.61 6.76
CA CYS A 18 -20.48 6.35 6.30
C CYS A 18 -19.82 5.26 7.14
N LEU A 19 -19.90 5.37 8.47
CA LEU A 19 -19.33 4.37 9.38
C LEU A 19 -19.97 2.99 9.19
N THR A 20 -21.29 2.94 8.98
CA THR A 20 -22.04 1.72 8.66
C THR A 20 -21.57 1.10 7.35
N SER A 21 -21.39 1.92 6.30
CA SER A 21 -20.89 1.48 5.00
C SER A 21 -19.46 0.91 5.10
N LEU A 22 -18.56 1.54 5.85
CA LEU A 22 -17.21 1.03 6.07
C LEU A 22 -17.23 -0.35 6.76
N ARG A 23 -18.06 -0.51 7.80
CA ARG A 23 -18.24 -1.79 8.48
C ARG A 23 -18.79 -2.87 7.54
N ALA A 24 -19.77 -2.53 6.70
CA ALA A 24 -20.34 -3.45 5.73
C ALA A 24 -19.31 -3.92 4.69
N ARG A 25 -18.39 -3.05 4.25
CA ARG A 25 -17.29 -3.42 3.33
C ARG A 25 -16.32 -4.41 3.96
N VAL A 26 -15.97 -4.23 5.24
CA VAL A 26 -15.11 -5.19 5.97
C VAL A 26 -15.84 -6.52 6.17
N ASP A 27 -17.12 -6.48 6.56
CA ASP A 27 -17.93 -7.69 6.71
C ASP A 27 -18.06 -8.47 5.39
N ALA A 28 -18.39 -7.80 4.29
CA ALA A 28 -18.54 -8.43 2.98
C ALA A 28 -17.26 -9.15 2.52
N TRP A 29 -16.08 -8.52 2.67
CA TRP A 29 -14.83 -9.15 2.28
C TRP A 29 -14.47 -10.32 3.21
N THR A 30 -14.65 -10.16 4.53
CA THR A 30 -14.29 -11.20 5.52
C THR A 30 -15.29 -12.33 5.62
N ALA A 31 -16.52 -12.16 5.12
CA ALA A 31 -17.53 -13.21 5.01
C ALA A 31 -17.44 -14.01 3.70
N HIS A 32 -16.55 -13.62 2.78
CA HIS A 32 -16.51 -14.18 1.44
C HIS A 32 -16.18 -15.68 1.45
N ASP A 33 -16.93 -16.49 0.69
CA ASP A 33 -16.78 -17.96 0.68
C ASP A 33 -15.38 -18.41 0.26
N ALA A 34 -14.72 -17.63 -0.61
CA ALA A 34 -13.33 -17.92 -0.99
C ALA A 34 -12.36 -17.88 0.19
N LEU A 35 -12.56 -16.95 1.14
CA LEU A 35 -11.77 -16.90 2.36
C LEU A 35 -12.06 -18.11 3.25
N ALA A 36 -13.33 -18.51 3.36
CA ALA A 36 -13.71 -19.72 4.10
C ALA A 36 -13.06 -20.99 3.54
N GLN A 37 -13.00 -21.11 2.21
CA GLN A 37 -12.33 -22.23 1.54
C GLN A 37 -10.82 -22.21 1.77
N LEU A 38 -10.16 -21.04 1.70
CA LEU A 38 -8.75 -20.92 2.05
C LEU A 38 -8.50 -21.32 3.51
N VAL A 39 -9.32 -20.86 4.44
CA VAL A 39 -9.20 -21.23 5.87
C VAL A 39 -9.32 -22.75 6.04
N ALA A 40 -10.34 -23.38 5.44
CA ALA A 40 -10.54 -24.82 5.49
C ALA A 40 -9.39 -25.62 4.86
N MET A 41 -8.86 -25.15 3.72
CA MET A 41 -7.73 -25.78 3.02
C MET A 41 -6.46 -25.85 3.89
N PHE A 42 -6.29 -24.89 4.80
CA PHE A 42 -5.17 -24.83 5.73
C PHE A 42 -5.54 -25.34 7.15
N GLY A 43 -6.65 -26.09 7.27
CA GLY A 43 -7.05 -26.78 8.49
C GLY A 43 -7.77 -25.93 9.53
N GLY A 44 -8.16 -24.70 9.18
CA GLY A 44 -8.94 -23.82 10.05
C GLY A 44 -10.44 -24.07 9.99
N ALA A 45 -11.14 -23.61 11.03
CA ALA A 45 -12.60 -23.52 11.04
C ALA A 45 -13.02 -22.07 10.77
N PHE A 46 -13.94 -21.86 9.83
CA PHE A 46 -14.36 -20.52 9.47
C PHE A 46 -15.46 -19.99 10.41
N PRO A 47 -15.31 -18.80 11.03
CA PRO A 47 -16.25 -18.27 12.02
C PRO A 47 -17.48 -17.61 11.38
N ARG A 48 -18.45 -18.43 10.91
CA ARG A 48 -19.66 -17.96 10.19
C ARG A 48 -20.66 -17.18 11.07
N HIS A 49 -20.74 -17.49 12.36
CA HIS A 49 -21.80 -16.98 13.25
C HIS A 49 -21.32 -15.90 14.22
N ASP A 50 -20.05 -15.52 14.13
CA ASP A 50 -19.45 -14.54 15.01
C ASP A 50 -19.81 -13.12 14.54
N ASP A 51 -19.96 -12.20 15.50
CA ASP A 51 -19.94 -10.78 15.19
C ASP A 51 -18.64 -10.41 14.47
N LEU A 52 -18.65 -9.31 13.71
CA LEU A 52 -17.52 -8.95 12.85
C LEU A 52 -16.19 -8.84 13.60
N ALA A 53 -16.19 -8.32 14.83
CA ALA A 53 -14.98 -8.15 15.62
C ALA A 53 -14.41 -9.50 16.06
N ALA A 54 -15.27 -10.40 16.54
CA ALA A 54 -14.90 -11.77 16.91
C ALA A 54 -14.41 -12.57 15.69
N ARG A 55 -15.09 -12.46 14.53
CA ARG A 55 -14.65 -13.08 13.27
C ARG A 55 -13.26 -12.62 12.86
N LEU A 56 -13.02 -11.30 12.85
CA LEU A 56 -11.72 -10.72 12.52
C LEU A 56 -10.62 -11.16 13.49
N ALA A 57 -10.92 -11.24 14.78
CA ALA A 57 -9.96 -11.71 15.78
C ALA A 57 -9.57 -13.17 15.55
N SER A 58 -10.55 -14.05 15.30
CA SER A 58 -10.31 -15.46 14.99
C SER A 58 -9.56 -15.64 13.66
N LEU A 59 -9.93 -14.90 12.62
CA LEU A 59 -9.23 -14.91 11.33
C LEU A 59 -7.78 -14.41 11.45
N ASP A 60 -7.54 -13.37 12.24
CA ASP A 60 -6.19 -12.83 12.47
C ASP A 60 -5.31 -13.85 13.19
N GLU A 61 -5.82 -14.50 14.25
CA GLU A 61 -5.12 -15.59 14.93
C GLU A 61 -4.81 -16.75 13.99
N PHE A 62 -5.81 -17.22 13.22
CA PHE A 62 -5.62 -18.28 12.24
C PHE A 62 -4.59 -17.89 11.17
N SER A 63 -4.61 -16.64 10.71
CA SER A 63 -3.79 -16.15 9.60
C SER A 63 -2.28 -16.25 9.85
N GLU A 64 -1.83 -16.53 11.08
CA GLU A 64 -0.42 -16.83 11.36
C GLU A 64 0.13 -18.02 10.55
N VAL A 65 -0.74 -18.93 10.10
CA VAL A 65 -0.35 -19.99 9.15
C VAL A 65 0.14 -19.45 7.80
N TRP A 66 -0.19 -18.20 7.47
CA TRP A 66 0.21 -17.48 6.26
C TRP A 66 1.25 -16.37 6.53
N ASP A 67 1.86 -16.30 7.72
CA ASP A 67 2.95 -15.34 7.99
C ASP A 67 4.29 -15.77 7.37
N TYR A 68 4.33 -15.81 6.05
CA TYR A 68 5.54 -16.17 5.31
C TYR A 68 6.64 -15.11 5.45
N ARG A 69 6.28 -13.83 5.64
CA ARG A 69 7.23 -12.76 5.97
C ARG A 69 7.86 -12.97 7.34
N GLY A 70 7.10 -13.38 8.35
CA GLY A 70 7.65 -13.76 9.65
C GLY A 70 8.65 -14.91 9.52
N ARG A 71 8.32 -15.94 8.73
CA ARG A 71 9.17 -17.13 8.53
C ARG A 71 10.48 -16.87 7.79
N THR A 72 10.48 -15.98 6.80
CA THR A 72 11.72 -15.58 6.09
C THR A 72 12.74 -14.88 6.99
N ARG A 73 12.30 -14.32 8.13
CA ARG A 73 13.16 -13.70 9.14
C ARG A 73 14.04 -14.71 9.89
N ALA A 74 13.61 -15.97 9.96
CA ALA A 74 14.21 -17.00 10.83
C ALA A 74 15.18 -17.98 10.11
N ARG A 75 15.48 -17.78 8.81
CA ARG A 75 16.38 -18.70 8.10
C ARG A 75 17.85 -18.51 8.52
N PRO A 76 18.66 -19.59 8.64
CA PRO A 76 19.96 -19.58 9.31
C PRO A 76 21.15 -19.23 8.39
N SER A 77 20.92 -18.59 7.23
CA SER A 77 21.97 -18.40 6.21
C SER A 77 22.90 -17.19 6.47
N GLY A 78 23.14 -16.83 7.73
CA GLY A 78 24.23 -15.92 8.14
C GLY A 78 24.02 -14.43 7.86
N GLU A 79 23.23 -14.03 6.86
CA GLU A 79 22.82 -12.65 6.67
C GLU A 79 21.41 -12.44 7.22
N GLN A 80 21.34 -11.82 8.41
CA GLN A 80 20.09 -11.19 8.85
C GLN A 80 19.72 -10.14 7.80
N VAL A 81 18.69 -10.42 6.99
CA VAL A 81 18.03 -9.37 6.24
C VAL A 81 17.39 -8.46 7.29
N GLN A 82 18.07 -7.37 7.64
CA GLN A 82 17.51 -6.34 8.51
C GLN A 82 16.30 -5.76 7.78
N SER A 83 15.13 -6.30 8.12
CA SER A 83 13.89 -5.82 7.55
C SER A 83 13.65 -4.42 8.11
N GLN A 84 13.66 -3.44 7.20
CA GLN A 84 13.17 -2.10 7.51
C GLN A 84 11.64 -2.10 7.70
N ASP A 85 10.96 -3.20 7.39
CA ASP A 85 9.52 -3.35 7.59
C ASP A 85 9.22 -3.80 9.03
N ALA A 86 8.21 -3.18 9.65
CA ALA A 86 7.75 -3.42 11.01
C ALA A 86 7.18 -4.84 11.23
N GLY A 87 8.02 -5.88 11.19
CA GLY A 87 7.68 -7.21 11.72
C GLY A 87 8.06 -8.45 10.89
N GLY A 88 8.51 -8.34 9.64
CA GLY A 88 8.82 -9.54 8.83
C GLY A 88 9.71 -9.26 7.63
N GLY A 89 10.23 -10.30 6.96
CA GLY A 89 11.08 -10.17 5.77
C GLY A 89 10.40 -9.46 4.60
N ALA A 90 11.19 -9.10 3.58
CA ALA A 90 10.69 -8.43 2.40
C ALA A 90 9.71 -9.31 1.61
N ARG A 91 8.64 -8.73 1.06
CA ARG A 91 7.56 -9.48 0.37
C ARG A 91 8.05 -10.30 -0.82
N TRP A 92 8.98 -9.76 -1.58
CA TRP A 92 9.56 -10.42 -2.74
C TRP A 92 10.47 -11.60 -2.39
N MET A 93 10.88 -11.74 -1.13
CA MET A 93 11.70 -12.86 -0.62
C MET A 93 10.87 -14.05 -0.13
N ILE A 94 9.54 -13.96 -0.17
CA ILE A 94 8.66 -15.06 0.24
C ILE A 94 8.88 -16.26 -0.69
N PRO A 95 9.27 -17.43 -0.17
CA PRO A 95 9.49 -18.61 -1.00
C PRO A 95 8.17 -19.14 -1.58
N ARG A 96 8.28 -19.87 -2.68
CA ARG A 96 7.15 -20.65 -3.23
C ARG A 96 6.75 -21.77 -2.26
N LEU A 97 5.47 -22.14 -2.29
CA LEU A 97 4.97 -23.25 -1.49
C LEU A 97 5.36 -24.58 -2.12
N ASP A 98 5.64 -25.56 -1.27
CA ASP A 98 5.78 -26.96 -1.66
C ASP A 98 4.42 -27.64 -1.50
N LEU A 99 3.56 -27.48 -2.50
CA LEU A 99 2.21 -28.03 -2.59
C LEU A 99 2.00 -28.58 -4.00
N SER A 100 1.01 -29.45 -4.18
CA SER A 100 0.63 -29.92 -5.51
C SER A 100 0.12 -28.79 -6.40
N ASP A 101 0.30 -28.91 -7.72
CA ASP A 101 -0.15 -27.90 -8.69
C ASP A 101 -1.63 -27.55 -8.53
N TRP A 102 -2.49 -28.56 -8.33
CA TRP A 102 -3.92 -28.36 -8.07
C TRP A 102 -4.19 -27.48 -6.84
N GLN A 103 -3.40 -27.65 -5.76
CA GLN A 103 -3.52 -26.81 -4.57
C GLN A 103 -3.05 -25.38 -4.85
N LEU A 104 -1.95 -25.21 -5.59
CA LEU A 104 -1.43 -23.90 -5.98
C LEU A 104 -2.43 -23.14 -6.86
N ASP A 105 -3.04 -23.82 -7.84
CA ASP A 105 -4.07 -23.26 -8.72
C ASP A 105 -5.34 -22.90 -7.95
N THR A 106 -5.73 -23.74 -7.00
CA THR A 106 -6.87 -23.47 -6.11
C THR A 106 -6.63 -22.20 -5.29
N ILE A 107 -5.43 -22.03 -4.71
CA ILE A 107 -5.08 -20.81 -3.97
C ILE A 107 -5.17 -19.58 -4.87
N THR A 108 -4.61 -19.64 -6.08
CA THR A 108 -4.66 -18.53 -7.03
C THR A 108 -6.10 -18.18 -7.41
N THR A 109 -6.93 -19.19 -7.69
CA THR A 109 -8.36 -19.01 -8.01
C THR A 109 -9.14 -18.38 -6.85
N LEU A 110 -8.92 -18.83 -5.62
CA LEU A 110 -9.58 -18.26 -4.45
C LEU A 110 -9.08 -16.84 -4.15
N ALA A 111 -7.79 -16.56 -4.37
CA ALA A 111 -7.24 -15.22 -4.26
C ALA A 111 -7.81 -14.28 -5.34
N GLN A 112 -8.05 -14.77 -6.55
CA GLN A 112 -8.75 -14.03 -7.61
C GLN A 112 -10.16 -13.64 -7.17
N GLN A 113 -10.93 -14.58 -6.61
CA GLN A 113 -12.26 -14.31 -6.09
C GLN A 113 -12.27 -13.29 -4.94
N LEU A 114 -11.19 -13.22 -4.16
CA LEU A 114 -11.00 -12.19 -3.12
C LEU A 114 -10.51 -10.84 -3.66
N GLY A 115 -10.30 -10.72 -4.98
CA GLY A 115 -9.89 -9.50 -5.66
C GLY A 115 -8.38 -9.23 -5.65
N LEU A 116 -7.53 -10.25 -5.52
CA LEU A 116 -6.07 -10.07 -5.42
C LEU A 116 -5.31 -10.24 -6.76
N THR A 117 -5.93 -10.73 -7.82
CA THR A 117 -5.21 -11.08 -9.07
C THR A 117 -5.50 -10.16 -10.23
N ASP A 118 -6.78 -9.93 -10.53
CA ASP A 118 -7.21 -9.30 -11.77
C ASP A 118 -7.19 -7.79 -11.68
N GLU A 119 -6.79 -7.12 -12.76
CA GLU A 119 -6.79 -5.65 -12.82
C GLU A 119 -8.14 -5.06 -12.39
N SER A 120 -8.09 -4.02 -11.55
CA SER A 120 -9.27 -3.30 -11.07
C SER A 120 -9.41 -1.94 -11.74
N SER A 121 -10.66 -1.58 -12.03
CA SER A 121 -11.03 -0.27 -12.57
C SER A 121 -11.78 0.56 -11.52
N PRO A 122 -11.61 1.90 -11.51
CA PRO A 122 -12.41 2.76 -10.66
C PRO A 122 -13.86 2.80 -11.15
N SER A 123 -14.77 3.03 -10.21
CA SER A 123 -16.18 3.30 -10.48
C SER A 123 -16.43 4.78 -10.81
N GLY A 124 -15.64 5.68 -10.20
CA GLY A 124 -15.69 7.12 -10.47
C GLY A 124 -14.99 7.51 -11.77
N THR A 125 -15.41 8.64 -12.35
CA THR A 125 -14.79 9.20 -13.57
C THR A 125 -13.89 10.41 -13.33
N THR A 126 -13.87 10.93 -12.09
CA THR A 126 -13.20 12.18 -11.74
C THR A 126 -12.63 12.10 -10.33
N PHE A 127 -11.37 12.49 -10.21
CA PHE A 127 -10.60 12.48 -8.97
C PHE A 127 -9.74 13.75 -8.89
N ASP A 128 -9.73 14.40 -7.73
CA ASP A 128 -8.87 15.56 -7.49
C ASP A 128 -7.40 15.13 -7.46
N TYR A 129 -7.13 13.94 -6.90
CA TYR A 129 -5.79 13.37 -6.82
C TYR A 129 -5.73 11.95 -7.38
N LEU A 130 -4.62 11.62 -8.04
CA LEU A 130 -4.18 10.26 -8.28
C LEU A 130 -2.92 10.02 -7.45
N LEU A 131 -2.98 9.12 -6.48
CA LEU A 131 -1.90 8.83 -5.55
C LEU A 131 -1.24 7.49 -5.88
N VAL A 132 0.06 7.53 -6.21
CA VAL A 132 0.90 6.37 -6.48
C VAL A 132 1.83 6.13 -5.29
N ILE A 133 1.83 4.91 -4.77
CA ILE A 133 2.66 4.56 -3.61
C ILE A 133 3.94 3.86 -4.04
N GLY A 134 5.04 4.32 -3.46
CA GLY A 134 6.38 3.77 -3.65
C GLY A 134 6.52 2.32 -3.21
N THR A 135 7.55 1.69 -3.77
CA THR A 135 8.01 0.34 -3.46
C THR A 135 9.45 0.22 -3.96
N GLY A 136 10.26 -0.65 -3.35
CA GLY A 136 11.68 -0.73 -3.72
C GLY A 136 12.02 -1.71 -4.84
N ARG A 137 11.02 -2.17 -5.58
CA ARG A 137 11.16 -3.15 -6.67
C ARG A 137 10.70 -2.57 -8.00
N TYR A 138 10.71 -3.37 -9.06
CA TYR A 138 10.23 -2.99 -10.40
C TYR A 138 8.76 -2.53 -10.39
N SER A 139 7.96 -3.03 -9.44
CA SER A 139 6.59 -2.58 -9.23
C SER A 139 6.43 -1.07 -9.06
N ASN A 140 7.49 -0.32 -8.72
CA ASN A 140 7.43 1.14 -8.70
C ASN A 140 7.21 1.73 -10.10
N MET A 141 7.89 1.17 -11.12
CA MET A 141 7.68 1.54 -12.53
C MET A 141 6.28 1.16 -12.98
N LEU A 142 5.84 -0.07 -12.67
CA LEU A 142 4.51 -0.55 -13.09
C LEU A 142 3.41 0.34 -12.52
N ARG A 143 3.50 0.73 -11.24
CA ARG A 143 2.53 1.64 -10.61
C ARG A 143 2.49 3.01 -11.28
N ALA A 144 3.64 3.58 -11.63
CA ALA A 144 3.70 4.88 -12.31
C ALA A 144 3.18 4.82 -13.75
N ARG A 145 3.50 3.76 -14.50
CA ARG A 145 2.97 3.53 -15.85
C ARG A 145 1.46 3.30 -15.82
N TRP A 146 0.98 2.50 -14.87
CA TRP A 146 -0.45 2.28 -14.69
C TRP A 146 -1.18 3.58 -14.32
N ALA A 147 -0.59 4.40 -13.45
CA ALA A 147 -1.11 5.72 -13.13
C ALA A 147 -1.23 6.63 -14.36
N ARG A 148 -0.27 6.58 -15.31
CA ARG A 148 -0.37 7.28 -16.59
C ARG A 148 -1.51 6.75 -17.46
N GLU A 149 -1.64 5.43 -17.58
CA GLU A 149 -2.74 4.81 -18.32
C GLU A 149 -4.10 5.26 -17.78
N LEU A 150 -4.24 5.32 -16.45
CA LEU A 150 -5.43 5.84 -15.77
C LEU A 150 -5.63 7.34 -15.99
N ALA A 151 -4.58 8.16 -15.89
CA ALA A 151 -4.67 9.61 -16.11
C ALA A 151 -5.08 9.98 -17.54
N ALA A 152 -4.83 9.11 -18.52
CA ALA A 152 -5.32 9.27 -19.89
C ALA A 152 -6.80 8.92 -20.07
N GLN A 153 -7.38 8.14 -19.16
CA GLN A 153 -8.77 7.64 -19.25
C GLN A 153 -9.74 8.38 -18.31
N TYR A 154 -9.24 8.88 -17.19
CA TYR A 154 -10.03 9.50 -16.14
C TYR A 154 -9.66 10.97 -15.96
N ARG A 155 -10.61 11.79 -15.47
CA ARG A 155 -10.32 13.19 -15.15
C ARG A 155 -9.58 13.28 -13.83
N ILE A 156 -8.28 13.57 -13.90
CA ILE A 156 -7.38 13.68 -12.74
C ILE A 156 -6.97 15.15 -12.58
N GLY A 157 -7.04 15.68 -11.35
CA GLY A 157 -6.59 17.04 -11.03
C GLY A 157 -5.08 17.13 -10.76
N HIS A 158 -4.53 16.19 -10.00
CA HIS A 158 -3.12 16.22 -9.57
C HIS A 158 -2.57 14.80 -9.39
N ILE A 159 -1.44 14.49 -10.03
CA ILE A 159 -0.72 13.23 -9.83
C ILE A 159 0.30 13.37 -8.69
N VAL A 160 0.24 12.47 -7.73
CA VAL A 160 1.16 12.43 -6.58
C VAL A 160 1.83 11.07 -6.54
N LEU A 161 3.15 11.06 -6.58
CA LEU A 161 3.95 9.86 -6.31
C LEU A 161 4.57 10.05 -4.92
N ALA A 162 4.37 9.10 -4.02
CA ALA A 162 4.83 9.20 -2.64
C ALA A 162 5.57 7.93 -2.20
N ALA A 163 6.80 8.08 -1.72
CA ALA A 163 7.64 7.00 -1.20
C ALA A 163 7.93 7.18 0.29
N ALA A 164 8.17 6.08 0.98
CA ALA A 164 8.73 6.13 2.33
C ALA A 164 10.20 6.57 2.25
N SER A 165 10.62 7.43 3.18
CA SER A 165 12.05 7.70 3.39
C SER A 165 12.68 6.42 3.93
N ARG A 166 13.51 5.79 3.08
CA ARG A 166 14.30 4.61 3.42
C ARG A 166 15.41 4.35 2.42
N ARG A 167 16.41 3.57 2.83
CA ARG A 167 17.42 3.01 1.92
C ARG A 167 16.88 1.76 1.23
N LEU A 168 17.34 1.55 0.01
CA LEU A 168 17.11 0.29 -0.68
C LEU A 168 17.89 -0.84 -0.01
N LEU A 169 17.28 -2.02 0.00
CA LEU A 169 17.82 -3.26 0.51
C LEU A 169 18.71 -3.92 -0.55
N PRO A 170 19.70 -4.75 -0.17
CA PRO A 170 20.49 -5.51 -1.13
C PRO A 170 19.65 -6.38 -2.08
N SER A 171 18.53 -6.93 -1.59
CA SER A 171 17.57 -7.73 -2.37
C SER A 171 16.77 -6.94 -3.41
N GLU A 172 17.01 -5.63 -3.53
CA GLU A 172 16.39 -4.73 -4.53
C GLU A 172 17.38 -4.36 -5.65
N ALA A 173 18.62 -4.85 -5.61
CA ALA A 173 19.70 -4.43 -6.50
C ALA A 173 19.45 -4.74 -7.99
N ASP A 174 18.80 -5.85 -8.31
CA ASP A 174 18.40 -6.22 -9.68
C ASP A 174 17.34 -5.24 -10.23
N ALA A 175 16.38 -4.84 -9.41
CA ALA A 175 15.39 -3.83 -9.78
C ALA A 175 16.04 -2.46 -9.98
N VAL A 176 16.98 -2.08 -9.12
CA VAL A 176 17.79 -0.85 -9.25
C VAL A 176 18.57 -0.86 -10.56
N ALA A 177 19.30 -1.94 -10.85
CA ALA A 177 20.08 -2.07 -12.08
C ALA A 177 19.21 -1.98 -13.34
N SER A 178 17.96 -2.44 -13.26
CA SER A 178 17.04 -2.45 -14.40
C SER A 178 16.31 -1.12 -14.61
N CYS A 179 15.85 -0.47 -13.53
CA CYS A 179 14.92 0.67 -13.63
C CYS A 179 15.57 2.02 -13.34
N ALA A 180 16.60 2.05 -12.49
CA ALA A 180 17.16 3.30 -11.99
C ALA A 180 18.62 3.09 -11.52
N PRO A 181 19.56 2.88 -12.46
CA PRO A 181 20.96 2.65 -12.11
C PRO A 181 21.51 3.73 -11.17
N GLY A 182 22.02 3.30 -10.01
CA GLY A 182 22.58 4.19 -9.00
C GLY A 182 21.59 4.71 -7.96
N ALA A 183 20.31 4.33 -8.01
CA ALA A 183 19.33 4.62 -6.96
C ALA A 183 19.78 4.06 -5.61
N ARG A 184 19.61 4.84 -4.55
CA ARG A 184 20.00 4.51 -3.17
C ARG A 184 18.80 4.45 -2.23
N THR A 185 17.73 5.17 -2.55
CA THR A 185 16.50 5.27 -1.76
C THR A 185 15.27 4.86 -2.57
N GLU A 186 14.17 4.58 -1.87
CA GLU A 186 12.88 4.36 -2.55
C GLU A 186 12.42 5.61 -3.32
N PHE A 187 12.77 6.80 -2.83
CA PHE A 187 12.51 8.05 -3.51
C PHE A 187 13.28 8.19 -4.83
N ASP A 188 14.52 7.70 -4.91
CA ASP A 188 15.28 7.68 -6.18
C ASP A 188 14.59 6.79 -7.23
N LEU A 189 14.09 5.61 -6.82
CA LEU A 189 13.30 4.75 -7.70
C LEU A 189 12.00 5.43 -8.14
N LEU A 190 11.35 6.15 -7.23
CA LEU A 190 10.12 6.87 -7.50
C LEU A 190 10.34 8.01 -8.51
N ALA A 191 11.45 8.74 -8.37
CA ALA A 191 11.85 9.78 -9.31
C ALA A 191 12.18 9.21 -10.70
N ALA A 192 12.83 8.04 -10.77
CA ALA A 192 13.01 7.34 -12.04
C ALA A 192 11.66 6.91 -12.64
N ALA A 193 10.70 6.46 -11.81
CA ALA A 193 9.36 6.07 -12.24
C ALA A 193 8.60 7.24 -12.85
N ALA A 194 8.74 8.41 -12.22
CA ALA A 194 8.12 9.64 -12.69
C ALA A 194 8.70 10.09 -14.03
N ALA A 195 10.02 10.04 -14.18
CA ALA A 195 10.68 10.36 -15.45
C ALA A 195 10.24 9.41 -16.58
N ASP A 196 10.20 8.11 -16.30
CA ASP A 196 9.80 7.09 -17.27
C ASP A 196 8.33 7.21 -17.68
N ALA A 197 7.41 7.28 -16.71
CA ALA A 197 5.99 7.32 -17.00
C ALA A 197 5.58 8.71 -17.53
N PHE A 198 5.98 9.80 -16.88
CA PHE A 198 5.42 11.13 -17.16
C PHE A 198 6.36 12.05 -17.95
N GLY A 199 7.56 11.61 -18.29
CA GLY A 199 8.50 12.42 -19.09
C GLY A 199 9.06 13.64 -18.36
N VAL A 200 8.88 13.75 -17.04
CA VAL A 200 9.37 14.88 -16.24
C VAL A 200 10.89 14.79 -16.00
N ASP A 201 11.57 15.94 -16.01
CA ASP A 201 13.02 16.00 -15.72
C ASP A 201 13.29 15.92 -14.21
N THR A 202 13.70 14.73 -13.74
CA THR A 202 13.95 14.49 -12.31
C THR A 202 15.41 14.66 -11.88
N ARG A 203 16.31 15.13 -12.77
CA ARG A 203 17.76 15.20 -12.49
C ARG A 203 18.09 16.03 -11.26
N GLU A 204 17.49 17.21 -11.13
CA GLU A 204 17.70 18.09 -9.96
C GLU A 204 17.16 17.47 -8.68
N VAL A 205 16.00 16.81 -8.77
CA VAL A 205 15.33 16.14 -7.63
C VAL A 205 16.22 15.05 -7.07
N VAL A 206 16.74 14.19 -7.93
CA VAL A 206 17.63 13.09 -7.57
C VAL A 206 18.93 13.63 -6.97
N GLN A 207 19.52 14.67 -7.57
CA GLN A 207 20.75 15.28 -7.03
C GLN A 207 20.54 15.80 -5.60
N ARG A 208 19.44 16.51 -5.34
CA ARG A 208 19.09 17.00 -3.99
C ARG A 208 18.76 15.85 -3.04
N GLY A 209 18.10 14.79 -3.52
CA GLY A 209 17.83 13.57 -2.76
C GLY A 209 19.12 12.90 -2.25
N GLN A 210 20.07 12.70 -3.17
CA GLN A 210 21.33 12.02 -2.88
C GLN A 210 22.26 12.77 -1.91
N GLN A 211 22.11 14.08 -1.76
CA GLN A 211 22.85 14.87 -0.77
C GLN A 211 22.38 14.64 0.68
N ARG A 212 21.19 14.05 0.88
CA ARG A 212 20.53 13.95 2.20
C ARG A 212 20.64 12.57 2.87
N VAL A 213 21.43 11.64 2.32
CA VAL A 213 21.44 10.20 2.67
C VAL A 213 22.00 9.88 4.08
N SER A 214 22.22 10.87 4.96
CA SER A 214 22.78 10.65 6.30
C SER A 214 21.80 9.98 7.28
N ASP A 215 20.50 10.26 7.20
CA ASP A 215 19.47 9.63 8.05
C ASP A 215 18.21 9.27 7.23
N PRO A 216 18.12 8.03 6.72
CA PRO A 216 17.15 7.69 5.70
C PRO A 216 15.74 7.48 6.23
N HIS A 217 15.46 7.52 7.53
CA HIS A 217 14.06 7.44 8.01
C HIS A 217 13.49 8.80 8.35
N ARG A 218 14.32 9.85 8.35
CA ARG A 218 13.95 11.23 8.65
C ARG A 218 13.86 12.12 7.43
N GLY A 219 14.20 11.60 6.24
CA GLY A 219 14.15 12.37 5.02
C GLY A 219 12.73 12.80 4.71
N GLU A 220 12.59 14.07 4.37
CA GLU A 220 11.34 14.66 3.90
C GLU A 220 11.62 15.46 2.63
N MET A 221 10.89 15.20 1.56
CA MET A 221 11.02 15.96 0.31
C MET A 221 9.66 16.16 -0.32
N VAL A 222 9.45 17.36 -0.87
CA VAL A 222 8.31 17.66 -1.72
C VAL A 222 8.87 18.37 -2.95
N TRP A 223 8.71 17.75 -4.11
CA TRP A 223 9.10 18.34 -5.39
C TRP A 223 7.88 18.48 -6.29
N ARG A 224 7.68 19.65 -6.86
CA ARG A 224 6.50 19.96 -7.68
C ARG A 224 6.92 20.27 -9.11
N PHE A 225 6.26 19.63 -10.05
CA PHE A 225 6.31 19.93 -11.46
C PHE A 225 4.99 20.57 -11.89
N GLY A 226 5.08 21.67 -12.65
CA GLY A 226 3.90 22.35 -13.20
C GLY A 226 3.28 21.58 -14.37
N GLU A 227 2.12 22.02 -14.83
CA GLU A 227 1.37 21.40 -15.93
C GLU A 227 2.19 21.28 -17.23
N ASP A 228 3.00 22.30 -17.55
CA ASP A 228 3.84 22.34 -18.75
C ASP A 228 5.04 21.35 -18.72
N SER A 229 5.21 20.61 -17.62
CA SER A 229 6.35 19.69 -17.43
C SER A 229 6.18 18.32 -18.10
N ASN A 230 4.96 18.00 -18.53
CA ASN A 230 4.60 16.69 -19.07
C ASN A 230 3.53 16.84 -20.16
N ASP A 231 3.34 15.78 -20.94
CA ASP A 231 2.42 15.77 -22.08
C ASP A 231 0.94 15.60 -21.70
N LEU A 232 0.64 15.31 -20.43
CA LEU A 232 -0.73 15.22 -19.93
C LEU A 232 -1.28 16.59 -19.50
N GLY A 233 -0.43 17.62 -19.37
CA GLY A 233 -0.83 18.93 -18.88
C GLY A 233 -1.32 18.91 -17.43
N LEU A 234 -0.80 17.99 -16.60
CA LEU A 234 -1.22 17.82 -15.21
C LEU A 234 -0.10 18.21 -14.25
N PRO A 235 -0.39 18.81 -13.08
CA PRO A 235 0.62 18.98 -12.05
C PRO A 235 1.05 17.62 -11.49
N ILE A 236 2.34 17.49 -11.19
CA ILE A 236 2.93 16.26 -10.61
C ILE A 236 3.72 16.61 -9.36
N THR A 237 3.46 15.90 -8.26
CA THR A 237 4.26 16.01 -7.03
C THR A 237 4.99 14.71 -6.74
N LEU A 238 6.30 14.78 -6.48
CA LEU A 238 7.07 13.72 -5.86
C LEU A 238 7.24 14.00 -4.38
N LEU A 239 6.97 12.99 -3.55
CA LEU A 239 6.98 13.11 -2.12
C LEU A 239 7.82 12.00 -1.47
N GLU A 240 8.67 12.38 -0.53
CA GLU A 240 9.39 11.49 0.38
C GLU A 240 8.83 11.70 1.78
N ALA A 241 8.20 10.67 2.34
CA ALA A 241 7.54 10.73 3.65
C ALA A 241 8.49 10.22 4.75
N PRO A 242 8.76 11.04 5.80
CA PRO A 242 9.55 10.59 6.94
C PRO A 242 8.75 9.57 7.77
N SER A 243 9.48 8.75 8.54
CA SER A 243 8.86 7.94 9.59
C SER A 243 8.47 8.84 10.75
N PRO A 244 7.26 8.69 11.34
CA PRO A 244 6.93 9.34 12.60
C PRO A 244 7.67 8.70 13.79
N ASP A 245 8.30 7.54 13.58
CA ASP A 245 9.15 6.86 14.57
C ASP A 245 10.49 6.41 13.94
N PRO A 246 11.33 7.37 13.52
CA PRO A 246 12.48 7.11 12.65
C PRO A 246 13.61 6.33 13.34
N ASN A 247 13.64 6.35 14.67
CA ASN A 247 14.63 5.62 15.46
C ASN A 247 14.34 4.11 15.52
N ASN A 248 13.08 3.70 15.31
CA ASN A 248 12.68 2.30 15.48
C ASN A 248 12.21 1.65 14.18
N ARG A 249 11.68 2.43 13.21
CA ARG A 249 11.13 1.91 11.96
C ARG A 249 11.17 2.95 10.84
N ARG A 250 11.11 2.49 9.59
CA ARG A 250 10.80 3.35 8.43
C ARG A 250 9.32 3.77 8.45
N ALA A 251 8.95 4.71 7.59
CA ALA A 251 7.55 5.05 7.30
C ALA A 251 6.80 3.86 6.67
N THR A 252 5.59 3.58 7.16
CA THR A 252 4.66 2.61 6.56
C THR A 252 3.82 3.28 5.48
N SER A 253 3.11 2.49 4.66
CA SER A 253 2.15 3.05 3.69
C SER A 253 1.14 3.98 4.38
N ALA A 254 0.64 3.61 5.56
CA ALA A 254 -0.25 4.45 6.37
C ALA A 254 0.38 5.81 6.73
N ASP A 255 1.67 5.83 7.11
CA ASP A 255 2.38 7.07 7.41
C ASP A 255 2.57 7.91 6.13
N THR A 256 2.94 7.27 5.01
CA THR A 256 3.07 7.94 3.72
C THR A 256 1.75 8.56 3.25
N PHE A 257 0.62 7.88 3.46
CA PHE A 257 -0.72 8.39 3.13
C PHE A 257 -1.02 9.64 3.95
N ALA A 258 -0.88 9.54 5.28
CA ALA A 258 -1.18 10.63 6.20
C ALA A 258 -0.30 11.86 5.94
N PHE A 259 1.00 11.64 5.74
CA PHE A 259 1.93 12.71 5.40
C PHE A 259 1.54 13.38 4.09
N THR A 260 1.24 12.61 3.04
CA THR A 260 0.80 13.15 1.74
C THR A 260 -0.45 14.01 1.86
N ALA A 261 -1.48 13.51 2.56
CA ALA A 261 -2.74 14.23 2.73
C ALA A 261 -2.57 15.55 3.50
N GLN A 262 -1.69 15.58 4.51
CA GLN A 262 -1.36 16.79 5.27
C GLN A 262 -0.56 17.78 4.42
N THR A 263 0.48 17.32 3.74
CA THR A 263 1.38 18.15 2.94
C THR A 263 0.69 18.82 1.77
N LEU A 264 -0.32 18.18 1.19
CA LEU A 264 -1.06 18.67 0.02
C LEU A 264 -2.45 19.22 0.37
N ASP A 265 -2.80 19.28 1.65
CA ASP A 265 -4.11 19.71 2.14
C ASP A 265 -5.29 19.03 1.42
N MET A 266 -5.24 17.70 1.33
CA MET A 266 -6.20 16.89 0.56
C MET A 266 -7.57 16.75 1.24
N ARG A 267 -7.92 17.57 2.23
CA ARG A 267 -9.15 17.42 3.02
C ARG A 267 -10.40 17.51 2.13
N HIS A 268 -11.35 16.61 2.36
CA HIS A 268 -12.61 16.50 1.61
C HIS A 268 -12.47 16.35 0.09
N SER A 269 -11.30 15.90 -0.37
CA SER A 269 -11.03 15.64 -1.78
C SER A 269 -11.47 14.23 -2.20
N SER A 270 -11.38 13.96 -3.50
CA SER A 270 -11.46 12.63 -4.09
C SER A 270 -10.09 12.15 -4.56
N CYS A 271 -9.74 10.92 -4.23
CA CYS A 271 -8.43 10.36 -4.50
C CYS A 271 -8.52 8.94 -5.08
N LEU A 272 -7.84 8.73 -6.20
CA LEU A 272 -7.61 7.42 -6.80
C LEU A 272 -6.24 6.89 -6.36
N LEU A 273 -6.23 5.90 -5.48
CA LEU A 273 -5.02 5.24 -5.01
C LEU A 273 -4.59 4.13 -5.99
N VAL A 274 -3.35 4.19 -6.47
CA VAL A 274 -2.80 3.28 -7.47
C VAL A 274 -1.75 2.37 -6.85
N THR A 275 -1.91 1.06 -7.05
CA THR A 275 -0.99 0.02 -6.57
C THR A 275 -0.94 -1.18 -7.53
N GLY A 276 -0.42 -2.33 -7.09
CA GLY A 276 -0.55 -3.62 -7.77
C GLY A 276 -1.69 -4.43 -7.15
N GLN A 277 -2.41 -5.21 -7.96
CA GLN A 277 -3.66 -5.85 -7.53
C GLN A 277 -3.59 -6.65 -6.22
N PRO A 278 -2.53 -7.44 -5.93
CA PRO A 278 -2.46 -8.20 -4.68
C PRO A 278 -2.55 -7.34 -3.43
N PHE A 279 -2.21 -6.06 -3.54
CA PHE A 279 -2.18 -5.12 -2.42
C PHE A 279 -3.46 -4.30 -2.30
N VAL A 280 -4.33 -4.30 -3.32
CA VAL A 280 -5.54 -3.46 -3.36
C VAL A 280 -6.43 -3.68 -2.13
N PRO A 281 -6.79 -4.92 -1.72
CA PRO A 281 -7.72 -5.08 -0.62
C PRO A 281 -7.20 -4.52 0.71
N TYR A 282 -5.96 -4.84 1.09
CA TYR A 282 -5.40 -4.34 2.34
C TYR A 282 -5.10 -2.84 2.28
N GLN A 283 -4.57 -2.32 1.16
CA GLN A 283 -4.25 -0.90 1.04
C GLN A 283 -5.51 -0.04 0.98
N ASN A 284 -6.60 -0.56 0.42
CA ASN A 284 -7.90 0.10 0.47
C ASN A 284 -8.39 0.21 1.93
N PHE A 285 -8.33 -0.86 2.74
CA PHE A 285 -8.71 -0.76 4.16
C PHE A 285 -7.80 0.19 4.95
N ASP A 286 -6.49 0.17 4.70
CA ASP A 286 -5.57 1.14 5.29
C ASP A 286 -5.90 2.58 4.86
N ALA A 287 -6.19 2.82 3.58
CA ALA A 287 -6.54 4.14 3.08
C ALA A 287 -7.88 4.65 3.66
N LEU A 288 -8.88 3.80 3.81
CA LEU A 288 -10.12 4.18 4.50
C LEU A 288 -9.83 4.60 5.95
N ARG A 289 -8.96 3.85 6.64
CA ARG A 289 -8.58 4.10 8.03
C ARG A 289 -7.76 5.39 8.20
N THR A 290 -6.89 5.72 7.26
CA THR A 290 -5.89 6.80 7.39
C THR A 290 -6.19 8.04 6.57
N LEU A 291 -6.96 7.92 5.49
CA LEU A 291 -7.35 9.03 4.60
C LEU A 291 -8.82 9.38 4.75
N THR A 292 -9.71 8.41 4.60
CA THR A 292 -11.16 8.69 4.66
C THR A 292 -11.56 9.15 6.05
N LEU A 293 -11.31 8.38 7.10
CA LEU A 293 -11.72 8.75 8.47
C LEU A 293 -11.06 10.02 9.02
N PRO A 294 -9.76 10.31 8.78
CA PRO A 294 -9.14 11.51 9.38
C PRO A 294 -9.26 12.79 8.53
N PHE A 295 -9.46 12.67 7.22
CA PHE A 295 -9.42 13.82 6.30
C PHE A 295 -10.67 13.96 5.41
N GLY A 296 -11.65 13.07 5.54
CA GLY A 296 -12.87 13.10 4.71
C GLY A 296 -12.60 12.79 3.23
N ILE A 297 -11.48 12.14 2.90
CA ILE A 297 -11.09 11.84 1.52
C ILE A 297 -11.94 10.69 0.98
N ARG A 298 -12.64 10.91 -0.14
CA ARG A 298 -13.32 9.86 -0.91
C ARG A 298 -12.26 9.07 -1.68
N ILE A 299 -12.02 7.83 -1.25
CA ILE A 299 -10.96 6.98 -1.81
C ILE A 299 -11.54 5.87 -2.69
N GLU A 300 -10.94 5.67 -3.85
CA GLU A 300 -11.03 4.43 -4.63
C GLU A 300 -9.60 3.88 -4.79
N THR A 301 -9.43 2.56 -4.69
CA THR A 301 -8.11 1.93 -4.84
C THR A 301 -8.13 0.98 -6.02
N VAL A 302 -7.16 1.12 -6.92
CA VAL A 302 -7.05 0.33 -8.13
C VAL A 302 -5.65 -0.26 -8.26
N GLY A 303 -5.57 -1.41 -8.89
CA GLY A 303 -4.34 -2.15 -9.10
C GLY A 303 -4.27 -2.71 -10.51
N PHE A 304 -3.05 -2.75 -11.05
CA PHE A 304 -2.78 -3.52 -12.26
C PHE A 304 -2.73 -5.02 -11.94
N GLY A 305 -3.13 -5.84 -12.90
CA GLY A 305 -3.21 -7.30 -12.75
C GLY A 305 -1.87 -7.99 -12.51
N ILE A 306 -1.93 -9.20 -11.95
CA ILE A 306 -0.71 -9.98 -11.63
C ILE A 306 0.07 -10.43 -12.88
N ASP A 307 -0.61 -10.48 -14.02
CA ASP A 307 -0.05 -10.77 -15.35
C ASP A 307 1.00 -9.72 -15.76
N ARG A 308 0.86 -8.46 -15.34
CA ARG A 308 1.86 -7.42 -15.65
C ARG A 308 3.19 -7.60 -14.91
N TYR A 309 3.27 -8.54 -13.96
CA TYR A 309 4.54 -8.93 -13.34
C TYR A 309 5.29 -9.97 -14.18
N GLU A 310 4.66 -10.59 -15.16
CA GLU A 310 5.29 -11.60 -16.02
C GLU A 310 6.43 -10.99 -16.85
N GLY A 311 7.50 -11.76 -17.04
CA GLY A 311 8.71 -11.31 -17.75
C GLY A 311 9.64 -10.42 -16.92
N LEU A 312 9.27 -10.08 -15.68
CA LEU A 312 10.18 -9.46 -14.71
C LEU A 312 11.07 -10.49 -14.01
N HIS A 313 11.92 -10.02 -13.10
CA HIS A 313 12.75 -10.89 -12.26
C HIS A 313 11.89 -11.82 -11.41
N GLU A 314 12.40 -13.02 -11.11
CA GLU A 314 11.66 -14.06 -10.37
C GLU A 314 11.09 -13.55 -9.04
N MET A 315 11.80 -12.62 -8.39
CA MET A 315 11.41 -11.99 -7.13
C MET A 315 10.19 -11.07 -7.26
N ASP A 316 9.90 -10.54 -8.44
CA ASP A 316 8.71 -9.72 -8.70
C ASP A 316 7.44 -10.55 -8.94
N LEU A 317 7.60 -11.79 -9.40
CA LEU A 317 6.47 -12.65 -9.75
C LEU A 317 5.56 -12.90 -8.54
N GLN A 318 4.25 -12.77 -8.76
CA GLN A 318 3.24 -13.13 -7.78
C GLN A 318 3.01 -14.64 -7.82
N HIS A 319 2.87 -15.25 -6.65
CA HIS A 319 2.65 -16.69 -6.51
C HIS A 319 1.85 -16.97 -5.23
N PRO A 320 1.28 -18.18 -5.06
CA PRO A 320 0.34 -18.50 -3.99
C PRO A 320 0.76 -18.05 -2.58
N ALA A 321 2.01 -18.26 -2.17
CA ALA A 321 2.48 -17.78 -0.84
C ALA A 321 2.41 -16.25 -0.68
N LYS A 322 2.73 -15.47 -1.72
CA LYS A 322 2.63 -14.00 -1.68
C LYS A 322 1.16 -13.58 -1.61
N LEU A 323 0.29 -14.22 -2.39
CA LEU A 323 -1.15 -13.95 -2.34
C LEU A 323 -1.75 -14.23 -0.96
N LEU A 324 -1.44 -15.37 -0.35
CA LEU A 324 -1.86 -15.71 1.02
C LEU A 324 -1.32 -14.74 2.08
N GLN A 325 -0.08 -14.27 1.90
CA GLN A 325 0.49 -13.23 2.75
C GLN A 325 -0.34 -11.93 2.67
N GLU A 326 -0.82 -11.56 1.49
CA GLU A 326 -1.65 -10.36 1.31
C GLU A 326 -3.11 -10.59 1.76
N VAL A 327 -3.64 -11.82 1.72
CA VAL A 327 -4.90 -12.19 2.40
C VAL A 327 -4.77 -11.92 3.91
N ARG A 328 -3.68 -12.38 4.54
CA ARG A 328 -3.37 -12.06 5.94
C ARG A 328 -3.28 -10.55 6.19
N SER A 329 -2.57 -9.82 5.33
CA SER A 329 -2.47 -8.35 5.44
C SER A 329 -3.85 -7.68 5.36
N THR A 330 -4.76 -8.20 4.54
CA THR A 330 -6.12 -7.68 4.40
C THR A 330 -6.97 -7.93 5.64
N ILE A 331 -6.90 -9.12 6.24
CA ILE A 331 -7.57 -9.43 7.52
C ILE A 331 -7.16 -8.42 8.60
N ARG A 332 -5.84 -8.18 8.74
CA ARG A 332 -5.29 -7.22 9.73
C ARG A 332 -5.66 -5.78 9.46
N ALA A 333 -5.67 -5.37 8.19
CA ALA A 333 -6.10 -4.03 7.79
C ALA A 333 -7.60 -3.83 8.09
N GLY A 334 -8.43 -4.85 7.83
CA GLY A 334 -9.86 -4.85 8.15
C GLY A 334 -10.13 -4.71 9.66
N ARG A 335 -9.38 -5.46 10.48
CA ARG A 335 -9.41 -5.32 11.95
C ARG A 335 -9.03 -3.92 12.40
N SER A 336 -7.92 -3.39 11.91
CA SER A 336 -7.45 -2.04 12.26
C SER A 336 -8.45 -0.96 11.84
N LEU A 337 -9.14 -1.14 10.70
CA LEU A 337 -10.19 -0.23 10.24
C LEU A 337 -11.41 -0.30 11.15
N LEU A 338 -11.85 -1.50 11.54
CA LEU A 338 -12.99 -1.67 12.46
C LEU A 338 -12.72 -1.02 13.82
N GLU A 339 -11.54 -1.26 14.40
CA GLU A 339 -11.14 -0.64 15.67
C GLU A 339 -11.17 0.89 15.59
N ARG A 340 -10.81 1.45 14.43
CA ARG A 340 -10.88 2.90 14.19
C ARG A 340 -12.33 3.38 14.06
N VAL A 341 -13.18 2.67 13.32
CA VAL A 341 -14.62 2.98 13.21
C VAL A 341 -15.29 3.00 14.58
N GLU A 342 -15.06 1.99 15.40
CA GLU A 342 -15.60 1.89 16.77
C GLU A 342 -15.06 2.99 17.70
N ALA A 343 -13.84 3.47 17.48
CA ALA A 343 -13.31 4.63 18.18
C ALA A 343 -14.06 5.92 17.82
N TYR A 344 -14.37 6.15 16.53
CA TYR A 344 -15.15 7.32 16.10
C TYR A 344 -16.57 7.29 16.66
N GLN A 345 -17.25 6.14 16.62
CA GLN A 345 -18.61 5.99 17.17
C GLN A 345 -18.67 6.30 18.67
N ARG A 346 -17.64 5.92 19.45
CA ARG A 346 -17.57 6.26 20.88
C ARG A 346 -17.35 7.73 21.17
N THR A 347 -16.80 8.48 20.21
CA THR A 347 -16.50 9.91 20.35
C THR A 347 -17.55 10.83 19.73
N ALA A 348 -18.52 10.29 18.98
CA ALA A 348 -19.61 11.07 18.41
C ALA A 348 -20.57 11.54 19.54
N PRO A 349 -20.91 12.84 19.60
CA PRO A 349 -21.91 13.32 20.57
C PRO A 349 -23.28 12.71 20.24
N ALA A 350 -23.97 12.22 21.28
CA ALA A 350 -25.29 11.57 21.20
C ALA A 350 -26.41 12.51 20.76
#